data_AF-I3ZF29-F1
#
_entry.id   AF-I3ZF29-F1
#
_cell.length_a   1.000
_cell.length_b   1.000
_cell.length_c   1.000
_cell.angle_alpha   90.00
_cell.angle_beta   90.00
_cell.angle_gamma   90.00
#
_symmetry.space_group_name_H-M   'P 1'
#
loop_
_entity.id
_entity.type
_entity.pdbx_description
1 polymer ?
#
loop_
_entity_poly.entity_id
_entity_poly.type
_entity_poly.pdbx_seq_one_letter_code
_entity_poly.pdbx_strand_id
1 'polypeptide(L)'
;MANVIPPPSPAYDPRYVPPPVRLHWGWVLALSLLTRGYFNSIWMVVQANWIKRVTGREDVLWWSIANVAMLPVLVIIGIMAGVTMALVPHLGANDGSSSTLLVGANVLGTVLYLAVYVKTVFTLREALELPPIGIPLGGVMTFLFSGIYFQYMLHDHVVPGPEEVYGTMQPPAYVPVASPEPRA
;
A
#
# COMPACT_ATOMS: atom_id res chain seq x y z
N MET A 1 -19.69 -23.87 17.53
CA MET A 1 -18.52 -24.22 16.71
C MET A 1 -17.39 -23.34 17.19
N ALA A 2 -16.39 -23.90 17.86
CA ALA A 2 -15.26 -23.12 18.35
C ALA A 2 -14.49 -22.58 17.15
N ASN A 3 -14.28 -21.26 17.08
CA ASN A 3 -13.37 -20.66 16.12
C ASN A 3 -11.98 -21.23 16.40
N VAL A 4 -11.55 -22.19 15.59
CA VAL A 4 -10.17 -22.67 15.58
C VAL A 4 -9.35 -21.52 15.01
N ILE A 5 -8.79 -20.71 15.90
CA ILE A 5 -7.80 -19.70 15.54
C ILE A 5 -6.62 -20.51 14.97
N PRO A 6 -6.27 -20.34 13.68
CA PRO A 6 -5.10 -21.01 13.13
C PRO A 6 -3.89 -20.62 13.99
N PRO A 7 -2.96 -21.56 14.26
CA PRO A 7 -1.80 -21.27 15.09
C PRO A 7 -1.10 -20.03 14.51
N PRO A 8 -0.70 -19.07 15.37
CA PRO A 8 0.02 -17.89 14.90
C PRO A 8 1.19 -18.38 14.05
N SER A 9 1.30 -17.83 12.84
CA SER A 9 2.47 -18.07 11.99
C SER A 9 3.72 -17.86 12.87
N PRO A 10 4.75 -18.72 12.78
CA PRO A 10 5.95 -18.60 13.62
C PRO A 10 6.69 -17.24 13.46
N ALA A 11 6.24 -16.38 12.55
CA ALA A 11 6.70 -15.01 12.36
C ALA A 11 5.97 -13.94 13.21
N TYR A 12 4.81 -14.25 13.81
CA TYR A 12 4.08 -13.30 14.65
C TYR A 12 4.35 -13.57 16.14
N ASP A 13 5.37 -12.89 16.67
CA ASP A 13 5.52 -12.72 18.11
C ASP A 13 4.99 -11.31 18.46
N PRO A 14 3.87 -11.22 19.22
CA PRO A 14 3.29 -9.95 19.68
C PRO A 14 4.30 -9.02 20.37
N ARG A 15 5.40 -9.56 20.91
CA ARG A 15 6.47 -8.81 21.59
C ARG A 15 7.41 -8.09 20.64
N TYR A 16 7.47 -8.50 19.37
CA TYR A 16 8.37 -7.94 18.36
C TYR A 16 7.63 -7.24 17.21
N VAL A 17 6.32 -7.01 17.34
CA VAL A 17 5.56 -6.24 16.35
C VAL A 17 6.07 -4.79 16.40
N PRO A 18 6.65 -4.25 15.29
CA PRO A 18 7.05 -2.86 15.26
C PRO A 18 5.82 -1.96 15.48
N PRO A 19 5.95 -0.85 16.22
CA PRO A 19 4.82 0.04 16.46
C PRO A 19 4.22 0.50 15.13
N PRO A 20 2.87 0.62 15.04
CA PRO A 20 2.22 1.10 13.83
C PRO A 20 2.74 2.49 13.48
N VAL A 21 2.74 2.81 12.19
CA VAL A 21 3.24 4.09 11.69
C VAL A 21 2.43 5.24 12.28
N ARG A 22 3.06 6.11 13.08
CA ARG A 22 2.38 7.18 13.83
C ARG A 22 2.55 8.52 13.11
N LEU A 23 1.67 8.79 12.14
CA LEU A 23 1.43 10.14 11.65
C LEU A 23 -0.04 10.48 11.91
N HIS A 24 -0.33 11.71 12.37
CA HIS A 24 -1.71 12.13 12.54
C HIS A 24 -2.40 12.09 11.17
N TRP A 25 -3.54 11.40 11.07
CA TRP A 25 -4.27 11.20 9.80
C TRP A 25 -4.60 12.53 9.10
N GLY A 26 -4.82 13.60 9.87
CA GLY A 26 -5.06 14.94 9.35
C GLY A 26 -3.88 15.50 8.55
N TRP A 27 -2.64 15.20 8.94
CA TRP A 27 -1.45 15.61 8.16
C TRP A 27 -1.34 14.81 6.86
N VAL A 28 -1.64 13.51 6.90
CA VAL A 28 -1.70 12.68 5.68
C VAL A 28 -2.72 13.27 4.72
N LEU A 29 -3.90 13.65 5.21
CA LEU A 29 -4.95 14.26 4.40
C LEU A 29 -4.52 15.63 3.83
N ALA A 30 -3.97 16.53 4.65
CA ALA A 30 -3.51 17.84 4.19
C ALA A 30 -2.42 17.74 3.12
N LEU A 31 -1.41 16.88 3.33
CA LEU A 31 -0.34 16.65 2.37
C LEU A 31 -0.85 15.95 1.10
N SER A 32 -1.79 15.03 1.24
CA SER A 32 -2.44 14.38 0.09
C SER A 32 -3.22 15.40 -0.73
N LEU A 33 -3.97 16.30 -0.10
CA LEU A 33 -4.70 17.34 -0.81
C LEU A 33 -3.73 18.31 -1.52
N LEU A 34 -2.68 18.76 -0.82
CA LEU A 34 -1.67 19.68 -1.36
C LEU A 34 -0.93 19.09 -2.58
N THR A 35 -0.66 17.79 -2.56
CA THR A 35 0.06 17.06 -3.62
C THR A 35 -0.87 16.38 -4.63
N ARG A 36 -2.17 16.72 -4.64
CA ARG A 36 -3.20 16.11 -5.51
C ARG A 36 -3.24 14.57 -5.44
N GLY A 37 -2.99 14.01 -4.26
CA GLY A 37 -3.04 12.58 -3.98
C GLY A 37 -1.69 11.86 -4.14
N TYR A 38 -0.63 12.53 -4.60
CA TYR A 38 0.67 11.87 -4.76
C TYR A 38 1.27 11.43 -3.42
N PHE A 39 1.16 12.27 -2.38
CA PHE A 39 1.60 11.91 -1.03
C PHE A 39 0.87 10.68 -0.49
N ASN A 40 -0.42 10.51 -0.79
CA ASN A 40 -1.18 9.33 -0.37
C ASN A 40 -0.55 8.04 -0.94
N SER A 41 -0.16 8.05 -2.22
CA SER A 41 0.52 6.91 -2.85
C SER A 41 1.85 6.60 -2.16
N ILE A 42 2.66 7.62 -1.83
CA ILE A 42 3.92 7.44 -1.09
C ILE A 42 3.64 6.88 0.30
N TRP A 43 2.62 7.41 0.99
CA TRP A 43 2.25 6.99 2.33
C TRP A 43 1.82 5.51 2.36
N MET A 44 1.14 5.03 1.32
CA MET A 44 0.80 3.62 1.17
C MET A 44 2.05 2.73 1.11
N VAL A 45 3.18 3.18 0.57
CA VAL A 45 4.46 2.43 0.60
C VAL A 45 4.99 2.32 2.03
N VAL A 46 4.89 3.40 2.81
CA VAL A 46 5.30 3.41 4.23
C VAL A 46 4.46 2.41 5.04
N GLN A 47 3.15 2.42 4.84
CA GLN A 47 2.23 1.46 5.44
C GLN A 47 2.49 0.02 4.97
N ALA A 48 2.74 -0.18 3.67
CA ALA A 48 3.06 -1.49 3.10
C ALA A 48 4.38 -2.06 3.64
N ASN A 49 5.40 -1.24 3.84
CA ASN A 49 6.66 -1.66 4.46
C ASN A 49 6.45 -2.08 5.92
N TRP A 50 5.59 -1.39 6.66
CA TRP A 50 5.21 -1.83 8.01
C TRP A 50 4.46 -3.16 7.96
N ILE A 51 3.45 -3.31 7.10
CA ILE A 51 2.70 -4.56 6.92
C ILE A 51 3.63 -5.71 6.52
N LYS A 52 4.60 -5.50 5.62
CA LYS A 52 5.61 -6.49 5.24
C LYS A 52 6.37 -7.00 6.47
N ARG A 53 6.73 -6.11 7.40
CA ARG A 53 7.45 -6.51 8.63
C ARG A 53 6.58 -7.29 9.60
N VAL A 54 5.28 -7.00 9.66
CA VAL A 54 4.35 -7.69 10.58
C VAL A 54 3.87 -9.03 10.02
N THR A 55 3.54 -9.09 8.73
CA THR A 55 2.89 -10.23 8.08
C THR A 55 3.86 -11.10 7.27
N GLY A 56 5.06 -10.60 6.95
CA GLY A 56 5.99 -11.24 6.01
C GLY A 56 5.56 -11.14 4.53
N ARG A 57 4.44 -10.50 4.21
CA ARG A 57 3.94 -10.36 2.84
C ARG A 57 4.72 -9.32 2.04
N GLU A 58 5.51 -9.78 1.08
CA GLU A 58 6.31 -8.90 0.22
C GLU A 58 5.50 -8.30 -0.94
N ASP A 59 4.42 -8.95 -1.36
CA ASP A 59 3.56 -8.53 -2.47
C ASP A 59 2.94 -7.15 -2.22
N VAL A 60 2.55 -6.88 -0.97
CA VAL A 60 1.97 -5.60 -0.55
C VAL A 60 2.92 -4.43 -0.82
N LEU A 61 4.22 -4.62 -0.57
CA LEU A 61 5.23 -3.60 -0.81
C LEU A 61 5.47 -3.38 -2.31
N TRP A 62 5.60 -4.46 -3.08
CA TRP A 62 5.85 -4.37 -4.52
C TRP A 62 4.73 -3.66 -5.27
N TRP A 63 3.47 -3.97 -4.97
CA TRP A 63 2.32 -3.27 -5.56
C TRP A 63 2.29 -1.79 -5.20
N SER A 64 2.63 -1.45 -3.95
CA SER A 64 2.68 -0.06 -3.50
C SER A 64 3.77 0.75 -4.20
N ILE A 65 4.95 0.15 -4.41
CA ILE A 65 6.04 0.77 -5.17
C ILE A 65 5.63 0.97 -6.64
N ALA A 66 5.02 -0.04 -7.26
CA ALA A 66 4.53 0.05 -8.63
C ALA A 66 3.51 1.20 -8.79
N ASN A 67 2.57 1.33 -7.85
CA ASN A 67 1.60 2.42 -7.83
C ASN A 67 2.27 3.81 -7.75
N VAL A 68 3.27 3.99 -6.89
CA VAL A 68 4.01 5.25 -6.77
C VAL A 68 4.83 5.57 -8.03
N ALA A 69 5.48 4.56 -8.61
CA ALA A 69 6.34 4.72 -9.78
C ALA A 69 5.55 5.03 -11.06
N MET A 70 4.30 4.58 -11.15
CA MET A 70 3.48 4.75 -12.35
C MET A 70 2.96 6.18 -12.53
N LEU A 71 2.72 6.90 -11.45
CA LEU A 71 2.19 8.27 -11.48
C LEU A 71 3.12 9.27 -12.21
N PRO A 72 4.45 9.36 -11.94
CA PRO A 72 5.33 10.24 -12.70
C PRO A 72 5.45 9.84 -14.18
N VAL A 73 5.40 8.54 -14.49
CA VAL A 73 5.39 8.04 -15.88
C VAL A 73 4.17 8.58 -16.63
N LEU A 74 2.98 8.52 -16.02
CA LEU A 74 1.77 9.09 -16.61
C LEU A 74 1.84 10.60 -16.78
N VAL A 75 2.41 11.32 -15.80
CA VAL A 75 2.58 12.78 -15.91
C VAL A 75 3.48 13.13 -17.09
N ILE A 76 4.60 12.41 -17.27
CA ILE A 76 5.51 12.63 -18.41
C ILE A 76 4.78 12.36 -19.73
N ILE A 77 4.08 11.22 -19.85
CA ILE A 77 3.33 10.86 -21.05
C ILE A 77 2.21 11.90 -21.34
N GLY A 78 1.55 12.41 -20.30
CA GLY A 78 0.54 13.45 -20.42
C GLY A 78 1.11 14.79 -20.87
N ILE A 79 2.25 15.21 -20.31
CA ILE A 79 2.96 16.44 -20.73
C ILE A 79 3.41 16.30 -22.19
N MET A 80 4.01 15.17 -22.56
CA MET A 80 4.47 14.93 -23.93
C MET A 80 3.31 14.95 -24.93
N ALA A 81 2.16 14.36 -24.58
CA ALA A 81 0.97 14.42 -25.41
C ALA A 81 0.42 15.86 -25.52
N GLY A 82 0.35 16.60 -24.40
CA GLY A 82 -0.09 17.99 -24.40
C GLY A 82 0.80 18.92 -25.23
N VAL A 83 2.13 18.78 -25.10
CA VAL A 83 3.12 19.54 -25.89
C VAL A 83 2.99 19.20 -27.37
N THR A 84 2.90 17.92 -27.72
CA THR A 84 2.72 17.48 -29.11
C THR A 84 1.45 18.07 -29.71
N MET A 85 0.32 17.98 -29.00
CA MET A 85 -0.96 18.55 -29.45
C MET A 85 -0.91 20.06 -29.61
N ALA A 86 -0.21 20.77 -28.73
CA ALA A 86 -0.11 22.22 -28.80
C ALA A 86 0.78 22.69 -29.95
N LEU A 87 1.86 21.97 -30.28
CA LEU A 87 2.87 22.43 -31.24
C LEU A 87 2.67 21.90 -32.66
N VAL A 88 2.19 20.66 -32.84
CA VAL A 88 2.07 20.01 -34.16
C VAL A 88 1.20 20.79 -35.16
N PRO A 89 0.03 21.37 -34.78
CA PRO A 89 -0.77 22.19 -35.70
C PRO A 89 -0.03 23.42 -36.22
N HIS A 90 0.93 23.95 -35.45
CA HIS A 90 1.72 25.13 -35.82
C HIS A 90 2.95 24.80 -36.67
N LEU A 91 3.34 23.53 -36.77
CA LEU A 91 4.51 23.08 -37.54
C LEU A 91 4.15 22.56 -38.94
N GLY A 92 2.88 22.65 -39.34
CA GLY A 92 2.40 22.20 -40.66
C GLY A 92 2.38 20.69 -40.87
N ALA A 93 2.72 19.91 -39.83
CA ALA A 93 2.75 18.45 -39.84
C ALA A 93 1.41 17.86 -39.36
N ASN A 94 0.33 18.00 -40.15
CA ASN A 94 -1.00 17.51 -39.78
C ASN A 94 -1.18 16.01 -40.05
N ASP A 95 -0.33 15.18 -39.46
CA ASP A 95 -0.48 13.72 -39.55
C ASP A 95 -1.26 13.22 -38.32
N GLY A 96 -2.61 13.24 -38.42
CA GLY A 96 -3.55 12.95 -37.33
C GLY A 96 -3.36 11.58 -36.65
N SER A 97 -2.65 10.66 -37.32
CA SER A 97 -2.23 9.35 -36.79
C SER A 97 -1.39 9.47 -35.51
N SER A 98 -0.41 10.38 -35.48
CA SER A 98 0.52 10.54 -34.35
C SER A 98 -0.16 11.02 -33.07
N SER A 99 -1.08 11.99 -33.20
CA SER A 99 -1.86 12.53 -32.08
C SER A 99 -2.82 11.49 -31.50
N THR A 100 -3.44 10.67 -32.34
CA THR A 100 -4.38 9.62 -31.94
C THR A 100 -3.68 8.53 -31.13
N LEU A 101 -2.48 8.12 -31.53
CA LEU A 101 -1.67 7.15 -30.80
C LEU A 101 -1.26 7.65 -29.41
N LEU A 102 -0.87 8.93 -29.27
CA LEU A 102 -0.50 9.53 -27.99
C LEU A 102 -1.67 9.67 -27.01
N VAL A 103 -2.86 9.99 -27.52
CA VAL A 103 -4.10 9.98 -26.72
C VAL A 103 -4.44 8.57 -26.28
N GLY A 104 -4.41 7.62 -27.22
CA GLY A 104 -4.67 6.20 -26.93
C GLY A 104 -3.73 5.67 -25.85
N ALA A 105 -2.44 6.00 -25.94
CA ALA A 105 -1.44 5.63 -24.94
C ALA A 105 -1.70 6.28 -23.57
N ASN A 106 -2.14 7.55 -23.53
CA ASN A 106 -2.52 8.21 -22.27
C ASN A 106 -3.75 7.56 -21.61
N VAL A 107 -4.80 7.30 -22.40
CA VAL A 107 -6.02 6.66 -21.90
C VAL A 107 -5.72 5.26 -21.39
N LEU A 108 -5.00 4.46 -22.17
CA LEU A 108 -4.59 3.11 -21.78
C LEU A 108 -3.71 3.14 -20.51
N GLY A 109 -2.75 4.05 -20.46
CA GLY A 109 -1.90 4.25 -19.28
C GLY A 109 -2.71 4.61 -18.04
N THR A 110 -3.70 5.49 -18.18
CA THR A 110 -4.59 5.90 -17.07
C THR A 110 -5.42 4.72 -16.58
N VAL A 111 -5.99 3.92 -17.48
CA VAL A 111 -6.76 2.71 -17.13
C VAL A 111 -5.86 1.69 -16.41
N LEU A 112 -4.64 1.47 -16.92
CA LEU A 112 -3.69 0.57 -16.28
C LEU A 112 -3.29 1.07 -14.88
N TYR A 113 -3.12 2.39 -14.70
CA TYR A 113 -2.85 2.97 -13.39
C TYR A 113 -4.00 2.76 -12.42
N LEU A 114 -5.24 2.98 -12.85
CA LEU A 114 -6.41 2.69 -12.01
C LEU A 114 -6.47 1.21 -11.61
N ALA A 115 -6.14 0.29 -12.52
CA ALA A 115 -6.08 -1.14 -12.21
C ALA A 115 -5.00 -1.46 -11.17
N VAL A 116 -3.78 -0.90 -11.33
CA VAL A 116 -2.69 -1.04 -10.36
C VAL A 116 -3.07 -0.43 -9.00
N TYR A 117 -3.69 0.75 -9.00
CA TYR A 117 -4.15 1.42 -7.80
C TYR A 117 -5.17 0.57 -7.03
N VAL A 118 -6.23 0.10 -7.72
CA VAL A 118 -7.25 -0.78 -7.12
C VAL A 118 -6.59 -2.04 -6.57
N LYS A 119 -5.73 -2.71 -7.36
CA LYS A 119 -5.03 -3.91 -6.91
C LYS A 119 -4.22 -3.65 -5.64
N THR A 120 -3.47 -2.54 -5.60
CA THR A 120 -2.65 -2.14 -4.45
C THR A 120 -3.50 -1.93 -3.21
N VAL A 121 -4.58 -1.15 -3.33
CA VAL A 121 -5.48 -0.81 -2.24
C VAL A 121 -6.14 -2.05 -1.64
N PHE A 122 -6.64 -2.97 -2.47
CA PHE A 122 -7.28 -4.19 -1.98
C PHE A 122 -6.29 -5.23 -1.45
N THR A 123 -5.06 -5.28 -1.97
CA THR A 123 -4.00 -6.12 -1.40
C THR A 123 -3.54 -5.62 -0.03
N LEU A 124 -3.44 -4.30 0.16
CA LEU A 124 -3.21 -3.68 1.47
C LEU A 124 -4.34 -4.00 2.45
N ARG A 125 -5.59 -3.83 2.01
CA ARG A 125 -6.78 -4.16 2.80
C ARG A 125 -6.77 -5.61 3.28
N GLU A 126 -6.56 -6.55 2.35
CA GLU A 126 -6.50 -7.98 2.67
C GLU A 126 -5.41 -8.27 3.71
N ALA A 127 -4.22 -7.67 3.57
CA ALA A 127 -3.14 -7.88 4.53
C ALA A 127 -3.43 -7.30 5.93
N LEU A 128 -4.27 -6.27 6.02
CA LEU A 128 -4.73 -5.69 7.29
C LEU A 128 -5.90 -6.47 7.92
N GLU A 129 -6.77 -7.08 7.10
CA GLU A 129 -7.90 -7.89 7.55
C GLU A 129 -7.49 -9.29 8.02
N LEU A 130 -6.39 -9.82 7.49
CA LEU A 130 -5.89 -11.14 7.86
C LEU A 130 -5.17 -11.11 9.22
N PRO A 131 -5.16 -12.26 9.95
CA PRO A 131 -4.27 -12.45 11.07
C PRO A 131 -2.82 -12.22 10.63
N PRO A 132 -2.02 -11.48 11.41
CA PRO A 132 -2.23 -11.19 12.82
C PRO A 132 -2.84 -9.82 13.17
N ILE A 133 -3.17 -8.99 12.18
CA ILE A 133 -3.67 -7.62 12.39
C ILE A 133 -5.19 -7.60 12.61
N GLY A 134 -5.94 -8.31 11.76
CA GLY A 134 -7.37 -8.57 11.98
C GLY A 134 -8.29 -7.34 12.02
N ILE A 135 -7.93 -6.23 11.36
CA ILE A 135 -8.74 -5.01 11.36
C ILE A 135 -9.77 -5.07 10.23
N PRO A 136 -11.10 -5.06 10.53
CA PRO A 136 -12.12 -5.06 9.49
C PRO A 136 -12.16 -3.71 8.77
N LEU A 137 -12.03 -3.72 7.43
CA LEU A 137 -11.95 -2.51 6.62
C LEU A 137 -13.11 -2.43 5.61
N GLY A 138 -13.86 -1.33 5.65
CA GLY A 138 -14.92 -1.08 4.67
C GLY A 138 -14.36 -0.84 3.26
N GLY A 139 -14.85 -1.58 2.26
CA GLY A 139 -14.35 -1.52 0.89
C GLY A 139 -14.48 -0.15 0.22
N VAL A 140 -15.60 0.53 0.40
CA VAL A 140 -15.85 1.87 -0.20
C VAL A 140 -14.89 2.93 0.36
N MET A 141 -14.72 2.95 1.69
CA MET A 141 -13.79 3.87 2.35
C MET A 141 -12.35 3.59 1.95
N THR A 142 -12.02 2.30 1.79
CA THR A 142 -10.69 1.86 1.36
C THR A 142 -10.39 2.30 -0.08
N PHE A 143 -11.38 2.24 -0.99
CA PHE A 143 -11.20 2.67 -2.38
C PHE A 143 -11.04 4.19 -2.51
N LEU A 144 -11.83 4.99 -1.78
CA LEU A 144 -11.81 6.45 -1.91
C LEU A 144 -10.71 7.14 -1.09
N PHE A 145 -10.45 6.65 0.11
CA PHE A 145 -9.59 7.30 1.10
C PHE A 145 -8.33 6.48 1.45
N SER A 146 -8.16 5.31 0.84
CA SER A 146 -7.04 4.36 0.96
C SER A 146 -6.04 4.62 2.10
N GLY A 147 -4.89 5.24 1.83
CA GLY A 147 -3.82 5.45 2.79
C GLY A 147 -4.23 6.26 4.02
N ILE A 148 -5.14 7.23 3.87
CA ILE A 148 -5.70 8.01 4.99
C ILE A 148 -6.62 7.12 5.83
N TYR A 149 -7.46 6.31 5.21
CA TYR A 149 -8.36 5.39 5.91
C TYR A 149 -7.60 4.31 6.68
N PHE A 150 -6.56 3.74 6.07
CA PHE A 150 -5.62 2.84 6.75
C PHE A 150 -4.94 3.53 7.92
N GLN A 151 -4.53 4.80 7.76
CA GLN A 151 -3.88 5.56 8.82
C GLN A 151 -4.83 5.80 10.00
N TYR A 152 -6.09 6.15 9.71
CA TYR A 152 -7.12 6.35 10.72
C TYR A 152 -7.34 5.07 11.54
N MET A 153 -7.51 3.92 10.87
CA MET A 153 -7.70 2.65 11.56
C MET A 153 -6.46 2.18 12.34
N LEU A 154 -5.26 2.36 11.79
CA LEU A 154 -4.02 2.01 12.47
C LEU A 154 -3.69 2.91 13.66
N HIS A 155 -4.14 4.16 13.64
CA HIS A 155 -3.96 5.09 14.75
C HIS A 155 -4.74 4.65 15.99
N ASP A 156 -5.97 4.17 15.80
CA ASP A 156 -6.86 3.75 16.88
C ASP A 156 -6.67 2.28 17.27
N HIS A 157 -5.92 1.52 16.46
CA HIS A 157 -5.65 0.11 16.72
C HIS A 157 -4.60 -0.06 17.83
N VAL A 158 -5.05 -0.54 18.98
CA VAL A 158 -4.17 -1.01 20.05
C VAL A 158 -3.77 -2.45 19.71
N VAL A 159 -2.47 -2.66 19.47
CA VAL A 159 -1.93 -4.01 19.28
C VAL A 159 -2.18 -4.78 20.59
N PRO A 160 -2.91 -5.92 20.57
CA PRO A 160 -3.19 -6.68 21.77
C PRO A 160 -1.87 -7.04 22.46
N GLY A 161 -1.77 -6.74 23.75
CA GLY A 161 -0.58 -7.07 24.52
C GLY A 161 -0.33 -8.58 24.51
N PRO A 162 0.92 -9.05 24.71
CA PRO A 162 1.20 -10.49 24.81
C PRO A 162 0.32 -11.19 25.87
N GLU A 163 -0.12 -10.47 26.90
CA GLU A 163 -1.05 -10.98 27.92
C GLU A 163 -2.48 -11.23 27.41
N GLU A 164 -2.95 -10.45 26.43
CA GLU A 164 -4.27 -10.66 25.79
C GLU A 164 -4.22 -11.79 24.76
N VAL A 165 -3.08 -11.98 24.10
CA VAL A 165 -2.88 -13.03 23.07
C VAL A 165 -2.61 -14.40 23.70
N TYR A 166 -1.88 -14.46 24.80
CA TYR A 166 -1.50 -15.71 25.48
C TYR A 166 -2.29 -15.98 26.79
N GLY A 167 -3.10 -15.04 27.28
CA GLY A 167 -3.73 -15.12 28.59
C GLY A 167 -2.70 -15.11 29.73
N THR A 168 -3.11 -15.53 30.94
CA THR A 168 -2.18 -15.76 32.07
C THR A 168 -1.27 -16.98 31.87
N MET A 169 -1.35 -17.67 30.72
CA MET A 169 -0.44 -18.77 30.43
C MET A 169 0.94 -18.18 30.25
N GLN A 170 1.87 -18.67 31.07
CA GLN A 170 3.25 -18.29 31.00
C GLN A 170 3.71 -18.46 29.54
N PRO A 171 4.18 -17.38 28.90
CA PRO A 171 4.52 -17.39 27.49
C PRO A 171 5.53 -18.51 27.24
N PRO A 172 5.42 -19.28 26.13
CA PRO A 172 6.35 -20.36 25.86
C PRO A 172 7.77 -19.80 25.99
N ALA A 173 8.57 -20.45 26.83
CA ALA A 173 9.94 -20.03 27.10
C ALA A 173 10.61 -19.74 25.76
N TYR A 174 11.23 -18.55 25.64
CA TYR A 174 11.96 -18.13 24.46
C TYR A 174 12.87 -19.29 24.02
N VAL A 175 12.51 -19.96 22.92
CA VAL A 175 13.40 -20.88 22.24
C VAL A 175 14.17 -19.98 21.28
N PRO A 176 15.43 -19.60 21.58
CA PRO A 176 16.24 -18.87 20.61
C PRO A 176 16.18 -19.64 19.30
N VAL A 177 15.73 -18.98 18.24
CA VAL A 177 15.88 -19.49 16.87
C VAL A 177 17.36 -19.77 16.73
N ALA A 178 17.72 -21.05 16.59
CA ALA A 178 19.10 -21.47 16.47
C ALA A 178 19.73 -20.62 15.36
N SER A 179 20.77 -19.85 15.71
CA SER A 179 21.56 -19.09 14.75
C SER A 179 21.88 -20.03 13.59
N PRO A 180 21.59 -19.64 12.32
CA PRO A 180 21.94 -20.49 11.20
C PRO A 180 23.44 -20.77 11.28
N GLU A 181 23.80 -22.05 11.39
CA GLU A 181 25.20 -22.46 11.44
C GLU A 181 25.94 -21.84 10.25
N PRO A 182 27.13 -21.26 10.47
CA PRO A 182 27.94 -20.78 9.37
C PRO A 182 28.27 -21.97 8.48
N ARG A 183 27.72 -21.96 7.25
CA ARG A 183 28.12 -22.91 6.21
C ARG A 183 29.61 -22.69 5.93
N ALA A 184 30.41 -23.67 6.33
CA ALA A 184 31.84 -23.76 5.99
C ALA A 184 32.05 -24.01 4.50
#